data_AF-U1PPE8-F1
#
_entry.id   AF-U1PPE8-F1
#
_cell.length_a   1.000
_cell.length_b   1.000
_cell.length_c   1.000
_cell.angle_alpha   90.00
_cell.angle_beta   90.00
_cell.angle_gamma   90.00
#
_symmetry.space_group_name_H-M   'P 1'
#
loop_
_entity.id
_entity.type
_entity.pdbx_description
1 polymer ?
#
loop_
_entity_poly.entity_id
_entity_poly.type
_entity_poly.pdbx_seq_one_letter_code
_entity_poly.pdbx_strand_id
1 'polypeptide(L)'
;MRQQRYLKRRRQESEHNFIIVLILSAISNQFAPGVRRYAVPVFIFAGIVAGVAPPVGAFALLVGGAILWFFRDPSRQPSGPGIVSPAEGRVTVIREEGEQIRIGIFLNVTDVHVARAPIAGEVTQCTHREGAHRPAFMKDSPRNERVDIAVTTSDGPAEISLIAGAVARRIHPYVDTGTPIKRAQRIGHIDFGSRVDVLLPPKYTIDDLLIGDGDKLRAGESIVARQK
;
A
#
# COMPACT_ATOMS: atom_id res chain seq x y z
N MET A 1 -43.35 10.22 -30.41
CA MET A 1 -43.37 9.86 -28.96
C MET A 1 -42.51 8.65 -28.57
N ARG A 2 -42.49 7.52 -29.33
CA ARG A 2 -41.67 6.33 -28.97
C ARG A 2 -40.15 6.58 -28.92
N GLN A 3 -39.61 7.34 -29.87
CA GLN A 3 -38.16 7.60 -29.99
C GLN A 3 -37.61 8.45 -28.82
N GLN A 4 -38.38 9.45 -28.36
CA GLN A 4 -38.01 10.25 -27.20
C GLN A 4 -38.03 9.44 -25.89
N ARG A 5 -38.98 8.49 -25.74
CA ARG A 5 -39.01 7.58 -24.59
C ARG A 5 -37.81 6.61 -24.60
N TYR A 6 -37.39 6.14 -25.78
CA TYR A 6 -36.20 5.30 -25.94
C TYR A 6 -34.91 6.03 -25.55
N LEU A 7 -34.70 7.25 -26.07
CA LEU A 7 -33.52 8.07 -25.74
C LEU A 7 -33.46 8.44 -24.26
N LYS A 8 -34.61 8.72 -23.63
CA LYS A 8 -34.69 9.01 -22.20
C LYS A 8 -34.33 7.78 -21.35
N ARG A 9 -34.79 6.59 -21.73
CA ARG A 9 -34.42 5.31 -21.09
C ARG A 9 -32.92 5.01 -21.21
N ARG A 10 -32.34 5.16 -22.41
CA ARG A 10 -30.91 4.93 -22.64
C ARG A 10 -30.01 5.90 -21.87
N ARG A 11 -30.40 7.17 -21.78
CA ARG A 11 -29.69 8.17 -20.98
C ARG A 11 -29.76 7.84 -19.49
N GLN A 12 -30.94 7.43 -19.02
CA GLN A 12 -31.13 7.01 -17.63
C GLN A 12 -30.36 5.72 -17.29
N GLU A 13 -30.32 4.73 -18.18
CA GLU A 13 -29.48 3.51 -18.04
C GLU A 13 -27.98 3.84 -18.07
N SER A 14 -27.55 4.78 -18.92
CA SER A 14 -26.16 5.25 -18.98
C SER A 14 -25.75 5.97 -17.70
N GLU A 15 -26.61 6.83 -17.15
CA GLU A 15 -26.36 7.52 -15.87
C GLU A 15 -26.37 6.54 -14.70
N HIS A 16 -27.28 5.55 -14.69
CA HIS A 16 -27.32 4.50 -13.67
C HIS A 16 -26.05 3.64 -13.69
N ASN A 17 -25.62 3.19 -14.87
CA ASN A 17 -24.38 2.44 -15.02
C ASN A 17 -23.16 3.28 -14.64
N PHE A 18 -23.15 4.58 -14.94
CA PHE A 18 -22.08 5.48 -14.54
C PHE A 18 -22.00 5.67 -13.02
N ILE A 19 -23.15 5.86 -12.35
CA ILE A 19 -23.22 5.95 -10.88
C ILE A 19 -22.79 4.64 -10.23
N ILE A 20 -23.25 3.50 -10.73
CA ILE A 20 -22.83 2.18 -10.24
C ILE A 20 -21.32 1.99 -10.40
N VAL A 21 -20.75 2.35 -11.55
CA VAL A 21 -19.31 2.29 -11.79
C VAL A 21 -18.55 3.20 -10.82
N LEU A 22 -19.04 4.41 -10.56
CA LEU A 22 -18.41 5.32 -9.58
C LEU A 22 -18.48 4.77 -8.15
N ILE A 23 -19.60 4.19 -7.74
CA ILE A 23 -19.76 3.58 -6.41
C ILE A 23 -18.85 2.35 -6.27
N LEU A 24 -18.84 1.46 -7.27
CA LEU A 24 -17.97 0.30 -7.29
C LEU A 24 -16.50 0.69 -7.33
N SER A 25 -16.15 1.74 -8.07
CA SER A 25 -14.81 2.32 -8.11
C SER A 25 -14.42 2.90 -6.76
N ALA A 26 -15.30 3.69 -6.12
CA ALA A 26 -15.06 4.27 -4.81
C ALA A 26 -14.87 3.21 -3.73
N ILE A 27 -15.70 2.15 -3.72
CA ILE A 27 -15.55 1.01 -2.80
C ILE A 27 -14.27 0.23 -3.11
N SER A 28 -13.95 0.02 -4.39
CA SER A 28 -12.71 -0.69 -4.77
C SER A 28 -11.46 0.09 -4.38
N ASN A 29 -11.51 1.43 -4.42
CA ASN A 29 -10.40 2.27 -4.02
C ASN A 29 -10.19 2.30 -2.51
N GLN A 30 -11.08 1.76 -1.69
CA GLN A 30 -10.90 1.67 -0.23
C GLN A 30 -10.12 0.44 0.20
N PHE A 31 -9.70 -0.43 -0.73
CA PHE A 31 -8.95 -1.64 -0.40
C PHE A 31 -7.80 -1.88 -1.39
N ALA A 32 -6.81 -2.65 -0.96
CA ALA A 32 -5.77 -3.13 -1.84
C ALA A 32 -6.36 -4.06 -2.94
N PRO A 33 -5.84 -4.01 -4.18
CA PRO A 33 -6.23 -4.93 -5.24
C PRO A 33 -6.01 -6.38 -4.80
N GLY A 34 -6.98 -7.24 -5.11
CA GLY A 34 -6.91 -8.65 -4.76
C GLY A 34 -7.64 -9.04 -3.47
N VAL A 35 -8.07 -8.10 -2.61
CA VAL A 35 -8.80 -8.41 -1.35
C VAL A 35 -9.97 -9.38 -1.55
N ARG A 36 -10.67 -9.28 -2.70
CA ARG A 36 -11.82 -10.11 -3.05
C ARG A 36 -11.47 -11.60 -3.08
N ARG A 37 -10.23 -11.96 -3.47
CA ARG A 37 -9.76 -13.35 -3.52
C ARG A 37 -9.74 -14.02 -2.14
N TYR A 38 -9.59 -13.21 -1.09
CA TYR A 38 -9.58 -13.67 0.30
C TYR A 38 -10.95 -13.51 0.97
N ALA A 39 -11.58 -12.35 0.80
CA ALA A 39 -12.80 -12.02 1.52
C ALA A 39 -14.04 -12.79 1.01
N VAL A 40 -14.20 -12.91 -0.32
CA VAL A 40 -15.42 -13.49 -0.92
C VAL A 40 -15.63 -14.95 -0.51
N PRO A 41 -14.64 -15.86 -0.58
CA PRO A 41 -14.83 -17.24 -0.14
C PRO A 41 -15.24 -17.34 1.33
N VAL A 42 -14.68 -16.49 2.20
CA VAL A 42 -14.99 -16.48 3.64
C VAL A 42 -16.43 -16.01 3.88
N PHE A 43 -16.89 -14.98 3.18
CA PHE A 43 -18.28 -14.52 3.31
C PHE A 43 -19.29 -15.53 2.74
N ILE A 44 -18.98 -16.21 1.63
CA ILE A 44 -19.81 -17.29 1.10
C ILE A 44 -19.92 -18.43 2.11
N PHE A 45 -18.79 -18.88 2.65
CA PHE A 45 -18.75 -19.92 3.68
C PHE A 45 -19.57 -19.51 4.92
N ALA A 46 -19.40 -18.27 5.37
CA ALA A 46 -20.16 -17.75 6.51
C ALA A 46 -21.68 -17.80 6.26
N GLY A 47 -22.14 -17.41 5.07
CA GLY A 47 -23.55 -17.46 4.69
C GLY A 47 -24.13 -18.88 4.65
N ILE A 48 -23.37 -19.85 4.10
CA ILE A 48 -23.78 -21.26 4.05
C ILE A 48 -23.90 -21.84 5.46
N VAL A 49 -22.89 -21.60 6.31
CA VAL A 49 -22.80 -22.22 7.64
C VAL A 49 -23.72 -21.54 8.65
N ALA A 50 -24.06 -20.26 8.47
CA ALA A 50 -24.93 -19.53 9.40
C ALA A 50 -26.31 -20.19 9.62
N GLY A 51 -26.85 -20.90 8.62
CA GLY A 51 -28.12 -21.62 8.75
C GLY A 51 -28.04 -22.94 9.53
N VAL A 52 -26.85 -23.55 9.63
CA VAL A 52 -26.62 -24.86 10.25
C VAL A 52 -25.93 -24.73 11.61
N ALA A 53 -24.93 -23.86 11.70
CA ALA A 53 -24.16 -23.59 12.91
C ALA A 53 -23.94 -22.07 13.04
N PRO A 54 -24.92 -21.34 13.60
CA PRO A 54 -24.87 -19.87 13.69
C PRO A 54 -23.59 -19.31 14.36
N PRO A 55 -23.04 -19.90 15.45
CA PRO A 55 -21.78 -19.41 16.03
C PRO A 55 -20.59 -19.51 15.07
N VAL A 56 -20.53 -20.57 14.26
CA VAL A 56 -19.46 -20.77 13.27
C VAL A 56 -19.61 -19.78 12.12
N GLY A 57 -20.85 -19.56 11.65
CA GLY A 57 -21.15 -18.53 10.66
C GLY A 57 -20.76 -17.13 11.14
N ALA A 58 -21.09 -16.78 12.39
CA ALA A 58 -20.72 -15.51 13.00
C ALA A 58 -19.19 -15.34 13.11
N PHE A 59 -18.47 -16.38 13.52
CA PHE A 59 -17.00 -16.36 13.55
C PHE A 59 -16.41 -16.16 12.15
N ALA A 60 -16.93 -16.85 11.12
CA ALA A 60 -16.48 -16.67 9.75
C ALA A 60 -16.75 -15.24 9.24
N LEU A 61 -17.87 -14.60 9.62
CA LEU A 61 -18.13 -13.18 9.32
C LEU A 61 -17.08 -12.27 9.97
N LEU A 62 -16.70 -12.52 11.23
CA LEU A 62 -15.65 -11.75 11.91
C LEU A 62 -14.30 -11.89 11.19
N VAL A 63 -13.96 -13.10 10.74
CA VAL A 63 -12.74 -13.34 9.94
C VAL A 63 -12.81 -12.58 8.60
N GLY A 64 -13.95 -12.61 7.91
CA GLY A 64 -14.15 -11.84 6.68
C GLY A 64 -13.98 -10.32 6.91
N GLY A 65 -14.54 -9.80 8.02
CA GLY A 65 -14.34 -8.42 8.44
C GLY A 65 -12.88 -8.08 8.74
N ALA A 66 -12.16 -8.97 9.43
CA ALA A 66 -10.73 -8.81 9.70
C ALA A 66 -9.88 -8.78 8.42
N ILE A 67 -10.21 -9.60 7.42
CA ILE A 67 -9.57 -9.58 6.09
C ILE A 67 -9.80 -8.22 5.41
N LEU A 68 -11.04 -7.74 5.36
CA LEU A 68 -11.34 -6.43 4.78
C LEU A 68 -10.57 -5.31 5.50
N TRP A 69 -10.55 -5.35 6.83
CA TRP A 69 -9.85 -4.36 7.63
C TRP A 69 -8.33 -4.40 7.43
N PHE A 70 -7.73 -5.58 7.28
CA PHE A 70 -6.31 -5.73 6.99
C PHE A 70 -5.95 -5.09 5.64
N PHE A 71 -6.74 -5.37 4.60
CA PHE A 71 -6.52 -4.87 3.24
C PHE A 71 -7.08 -3.47 2.99
N ARG A 72 -7.51 -2.75 4.04
CA ARG A 72 -8.04 -1.39 3.91
C ARG A 72 -6.98 -0.46 3.34
N ASP A 73 -7.43 0.50 2.54
CA ASP A 73 -6.62 1.56 1.97
C ASP A 73 -7.39 2.89 2.00
N PRO A 74 -7.43 3.56 3.17
CA PRO A 74 -8.14 4.83 3.29
C PRO A 74 -7.52 5.90 2.37
N SER A 75 -8.38 6.77 1.85
CA SER A 75 -7.91 7.96 1.12
C SER A 75 -7.12 8.87 2.04
N ARG A 76 -5.93 9.28 1.59
CA ARG A 76 -5.01 10.13 2.36
C ARG A 76 -4.42 11.19 1.45
N GLN A 77 -4.14 12.34 2.03
CA GLN A 77 -3.43 13.43 1.37
C GLN A 77 -2.17 13.77 2.17
N PRO A 78 -1.09 14.19 1.51
CA PRO A 78 0.11 14.69 2.19
C PRO A 78 -0.24 15.81 3.16
N SER A 79 0.26 15.74 4.39
CA SER A 79 0.06 16.77 5.42
C SER A 79 0.85 18.05 5.16
N GLY A 80 1.78 18.04 4.19
CA GLY A 80 2.62 19.18 3.84
C GLY A 80 3.52 18.97 2.61
N PRO A 81 4.40 19.95 2.32
CA PRO A 81 5.47 19.81 1.35
C PRO A 81 6.55 18.82 1.83
N GLY A 82 7.39 18.34 0.91
CA GLY A 82 8.50 17.43 1.22
C GLY A 82 8.26 15.97 0.87
N ILE A 83 9.09 15.09 1.40
CA ILE A 83 9.02 13.65 1.18
C ILE A 83 7.94 13.06 2.09
N VAL A 84 7.01 12.28 1.54
CA VAL A 84 5.99 11.59 2.34
C VAL A 84 6.44 10.21 2.76
N SER A 85 5.90 9.71 3.88
CA SER A 85 6.16 8.35 4.33
C SER A 85 5.68 7.33 3.29
N PRO A 86 6.50 6.36 2.88
CA PRO A 86 6.08 5.33 1.94
C PRO A 86 5.12 4.31 2.57
N ALA A 87 5.07 4.21 3.90
CA ALA A 87 4.27 3.22 4.62
C ALA A 87 3.61 3.78 5.90
N GLU A 88 2.62 3.06 6.42
CA GLU A 88 2.06 3.29 7.76
C GLU A 88 2.73 2.34 8.73
N GLY A 89 3.18 2.84 9.86
CA GLY A 89 3.84 2.01 10.85
C GLY A 89 4.79 2.81 11.72
N ARG A 90 5.84 2.15 12.20
CA ARG A 90 6.85 2.73 13.08
C ARG A 90 8.21 2.81 12.42
N VAL A 91 8.88 3.96 12.54
CA VAL A 91 10.28 4.09 12.14
C VAL A 91 11.13 3.17 13.02
N THR A 92 11.91 2.29 12.39
CA THR A 92 12.79 1.33 13.08
C THR A 92 14.22 1.35 12.55
N VAL A 93 14.46 2.04 11.44
CA VAL A 93 15.79 2.24 10.88
C VAL A 93 15.91 3.67 10.37
N ILE A 94 16.97 4.35 10.80
CA ILE A 94 17.52 5.54 10.14
C ILE A 94 19.02 5.27 10.05
N ARG A 95 19.55 5.19 8.83
CA ARG A 95 20.96 4.84 8.61
C ARG A 95 21.50 5.52 7.37
N GLU A 96 22.73 6.01 7.45
CA GLU A 96 23.49 6.48 6.29
C GLU A 96 24.05 5.28 5.50
N GLU A 97 23.84 5.29 4.18
CA GLU A 97 24.34 4.33 3.21
C GLU A 97 25.08 5.10 2.12
N GLY A 98 26.39 5.28 2.32
CA GLY A 98 27.18 6.19 1.48
C GLY A 98 26.69 7.62 1.66
N GLU A 99 26.30 8.27 0.57
CA GLU A 99 25.78 9.65 0.55
C GLU A 99 24.26 9.73 0.70
N GLN A 100 23.57 8.60 0.91
CA GLN A 100 22.12 8.53 1.00
C GLN A 100 21.67 8.08 2.38
N ILE A 101 20.40 8.33 2.71
CA ILE A 101 19.79 7.95 3.97
C ILE A 101 18.72 6.90 3.73
N ARG A 102 18.85 5.76 4.39
CA ARG A 102 17.82 4.73 4.44
C ARG A 102 16.93 4.94 5.66
N ILE A 103 15.63 4.99 5.42
CA ILE A 103 14.58 4.98 6.44
C ILE A 103 13.81 3.68 6.29
N GLY A 104 13.71 2.91 7.37
CA GLY A 104 12.93 1.67 7.43
C GLY A 104 11.73 1.81 8.35
N ILE A 105 10.56 1.47 7.82
CA ILE A 105 9.29 1.58 8.53
C ILE A 105 8.72 0.17 8.70
N PHE A 106 8.57 -0.26 9.94
CA PHE A 106 7.97 -1.54 10.30
C PHE A 106 6.44 -1.40 10.36
N LEU A 107 5.75 -2.33 9.71
CA LEU A 107 4.29 -2.36 9.64
C LEU A 107 3.77 -3.48 10.56
N ASN A 108 2.95 -3.13 11.55
CA ASN A 108 2.22 -4.11 12.34
C ASN A 108 1.06 -4.68 11.54
N VAL A 109 0.54 -5.83 11.97
CA VAL A 109 -0.68 -6.45 11.39
C VAL A 109 -1.87 -5.50 11.33
N THR A 110 -1.89 -4.50 12.22
CA THR A 110 -2.96 -3.51 12.32
C THR A 110 -2.80 -2.33 11.40
N ASP A 111 -1.64 -2.13 10.78
CA ASP A 111 -1.33 -0.95 9.97
C ASP A 111 -1.87 -1.10 8.54
N VAL A 112 -1.85 -0.04 7.74
CA VAL A 112 -2.18 -0.10 6.31
C VAL A 112 -0.97 -0.62 5.54
N HIS A 113 -1.20 -1.71 4.80
CA HIS A 113 -0.14 -2.44 4.10
C HIS A 113 0.09 -1.99 2.66
N VAL A 114 -0.59 -0.94 2.23
CA VAL A 114 -0.41 -0.30 0.93
C VAL A 114 0.72 0.71 1.01
N ALA A 115 1.77 0.49 0.23
CA ALA A 115 2.88 1.41 0.08
C ALA A 115 2.57 2.51 -0.93
N ARG A 116 3.12 3.69 -0.68
CA ARG A 116 2.95 4.88 -1.51
C ARG A 116 4.31 5.46 -1.91
N ALA A 117 4.35 6.12 -3.07
CA ALA A 117 5.53 6.80 -3.57
C ALA A 117 5.90 7.99 -2.65
N PRO A 118 7.12 8.01 -2.08
CA PRO A 118 7.54 9.08 -1.17
C PRO A 118 7.76 10.42 -1.89
N ILE A 119 8.09 10.36 -3.18
CA ILE A 119 8.38 11.48 -4.08
C ILE A 119 7.92 11.13 -5.50
N ALA A 120 7.67 12.15 -6.33
CA ALA A 120 7.37 11.95 -7.75
C ALA A 120 8.65 11.61 -8.55
N GLY A 121 8.50 10.84 -9.62
CA GLY A 121 9.61 10.43 -10.45
C GLY A 121 9.22 9.39 -11.49
N GLU A 122 10.20 8.73 -12.06
CA GLU A 122 10.04 7.63 -13.01
C GLU A 122 10.67 6.36 -12.45
N VAL A 123 9.93 5.25 -12.45
CA VAL A 123 10.44 3.94 -12.04
C VAL A 123 11.44 3.46 -13.07
N THR A 124 12.72 3.44 -12.73
CA THR A 124 13.78 2.99 -13.63
C THR A 124 13.99 1.48 -13.57
N GLN A 125 13.65 0.85 -12.44
CA GLN A 125 13.76 -0.59 -12.28
C GLN A 125 12.79 -1.09 -11.20
N CYS A 126 12.03 -2.14 -11.50
CA CYS A 126 11.23 -2.89 -10.52
C CYS A 126 11.73 -4.33 -10.48
N THR A 127 12.39 -4.74 -9.39
CA THR A 127 13.06 -6.05 -9.27
C THR A 127 12.47 -6.85 -8.12
N HIS A 128 11.91 -8.01 -8.43
CA HIS A 128 11.54 -9.00 -7.42
C HIS A 128 12.75 -9.88 -7.08
N ARG A 129 13.00 -10.05 -5.78
CA ARG A 129 14.02 -10.96 -5.25
C ARG A 129 13.33 -11.98 -4.37
N GLU A 130 13.42 -13.24 -4.77
CA GLU A 130 12.99 -14.35 -3.92
C GLU A 130 13.88 -14.41 -2.67
N GLY A 131 13.28 -14.77 -1.54
CA GLY A 131 14.00 -14.84 -0.27
C GLY A 131 13.23 -15.64 0.77
N ALA A 132 13.83 -15.76 1.95
CA ALA A 132 13.23 -16.48 3.07
C ALA A 132 12.05 -15.67 3.69
N HIS A 133 11.29 -16.31 4.57
CA HIS A 133 10.23 -15.65 5.35
C HIS A 133 10.68 -15.58 6.81
N ARG A 134 11.62 -14.68 7.12
CA ARG A 134 12.07 -14.42 8.52
C ARG A 134 11.37 -13.21 9.12
N PRO A 135 11.22 -13.10 10.46
CA PRO A 135 10.61 -11.92 11.06
C PRO A 135 11.35 -10.63 10.69
N ALA A 136 10.61 -9.59 10.30
CA ALA A 136 11.18 -8.35 9.72
C ALA A 136 12.14 -7.58 10.65
N PHE A 137 11.99 -7.78 11.96
CA PHE A 137 12.81 -7.15 12.99
C PHE A 137 14.13 -7.88 13.28
N MET A 138 14.37 -9.05 12.65
CA MET A 138 15.62 -9.80 12.81
C MET A 138 16.72 -9.27 11.87
N LYS A 139 17.99 -9.44 12.27
CA LYS A 139 19.18 -9.06 11.46
C LYS A 139 19.25 -9.76 10.10
N ASP A 140 18.61 -10.91 9.96
CA ASP A 140 18.57 -11.69 8.71
C ASP A 140 17.49 -11.23 7.72
N SER A 141 16.67 -10.22 8.08
CA SER A 141 15.62 -9.68 7.19
C SER A 141 16.09 -9.19 5.81
N PRO A 142 17.37 -8.80 5.56
CA PRO A 142 17.84 -8.51 4.21
C PRO A 142 17.77 -9.70 3.24
N ARG A 143 17.65 -10.93 3.75
CA ARG A 143 17.49 -12.16 2.96
C ARG A 143 16.04 -12.54 2.69
N ASN A 144 15.08 -11.70 3.12
CA ASN A 144 13.68 -11.97 2.87
C ASN A 144 13.27 -11.63 1.44
N GLU A 145 12.15 -12.23 1.04
CA GLU A 145 11.48 -11.85 -0.20
C GLU A 145 11.22 -10.33 -0.23
N ARG A 146 11.67 -9.67 -1.31
CA ARG A 146 11.54 -8.21 -1.46
C ARG A 146 11.28 -7.81 -2.90
N VAL A 147 10.65 -6.65 -3.07
CA VAL A 147 10.54 -5.94 -4.35
C VAL A 147 11.22 -4.58 -4.20
N ASP A 148 12.19 -4.34 -5.06
CA ASP A 148 12.97 -3.11 -5.13
C ASP A 148 12.49 -2.25 -6.29
N ILE A 149 12.07 -1.02 -5.98
CA ILE A 149 11.57 -0.05 -6.93
C ILE A 149 12.56 1.11 -6.95
N ALA A 150 13.47 1.10 -7.91
CA ALA A 150 14.38 2.20 -8.18
C ALA A 150 13.64 3.30 -8.94
N VAL A 151 13.84 4.55 -8.52
CA VAL A 151 13.12 5.72 -9.04
C VAL A 151 14.13 6.83 -9.34
N THR A 152 14.08 7.39 -10.54
CA THR A 152 14.75 8.66 -10.83
C THR A 152 13.80 9.81 -10.51
N THR A 153 14.25 10.73 -9.66
CA THR A 153 13.47 11.89 -9.21
C THR A 153 14.18 13.18 -9.62
N SER A 154 13.51 14.32 -9.48
CA SER A 154 14.15 15.64 -9.68
C SER A 154 15.27 15.91 -8.66
N ASP A 155 15.28 15.21 -7.53
CA ASP A 155 16.25 15.36 -6.45
C ASP A 155 17.38 14.31 -6.50
N GLY A 156 17.39 13.44 -7.53
CA GLY A 156 18.34 12.35 -7.69
C GLY A 156 17.71 10.95 -7.58
N PRO A 157 18.53 9.88 -7.60
CA PRO A 157 18.04 8.51 -7.52
C PRO A 157 17.50 8.19 -6.12
N ALA A 158 16.36 7.50 -6.06
CA ALA A 158 15.77 6.96 -4.84
C ALA A 158 15.44 5.47 -5.04
N GLU A 159 15.29 4.74 -3.93
CA GLU A 159 14.82 3.35 -3.96
C GLU A 159 13.73 3.16 -2.90
N ILE A 160 12.67 2.44 -3.26
CA ILE A 160 11.68 1.95 -2.31
C ILE A 160 11.76 0.42 -2.29
N SER A 161 12.01 -0.16 -1.12
CA SER A 161 12.06 -1.62 -0.96
C SER A 161 10.85 -2.09 -0.16
N LEU A 162 10.00 -2.91 -0.77
CA LEU A 162 8.92 -3.64 -0.10
C LEU A 162 9.50 -4.95 0.41
N ILE A 163 9.48 -5.21 1.71
CA ILE A 163 10.15 -6.38 2.29
C ILE A 163 9.10 -7.23 3.03
N ALA A 164 8.91 -8.47 2.61
CA ALA A 164 8.04 -9.43 3.27
C ALA A 164 8.70 -9.99 4.55
N GLY A 165 7.91 -10.32 5.56
CA GLY A 165 8.34 -10.92 6.82
C GLY A 165 7.97 -12.39 6.91
N ALA A 166 8.02 -12.95 8.13
CA ALA A 166 7.79 -14.39 8.35
C ALA A 166 6.39 -14.88 8.01
N VAL A 167 5.38 -14.03 8.18
CA VAL A 167 3.98 -14.36 7.93
C VAL A 167 3.55 -13.87 6.54
N ALA A 168 4.23 -12.86 6.01
CA ALA A 168 3.98 -12.31 4.69
C ALA A 168 4.48 -13.24 3.60
N ARG A 169 3.63 -13.51 2.61
CA ARG A 169 3.90 -14.52 1.57
C ARG A 169 4.03 -13.97 0.16
N ARG A 170 3.60 -12.73 -0.07
CA ARG A 170 3.58 -12.12 -1.41
C ARG A 170 3.66 -10.61 -1.31
N ILE A 171 4.41 -10.02 -2.24
CA ILE A 171 4.44 -8.59 -2.51
C ILE A 171 3.78 -8.39 -3.88
N HIS A 172 2.89 -7.41 -3.98
CA HIS A 172 2.20 -7.09 -5.24
C HIS A 172 2.54 -5.65 -5.61
N PRO A 173 3.54 -5.41 -6.48
CA PRO A 173 3.80 -4.10 -7.03
C PRO A 173 2.64 -3.66 -7.94
N TYR A 174 2.39 -2.35 -8.00
CA TYR A 174 1.40 -1.74 -8.90
C TYR A 174 2.06 -0.95 -10.04
N VAL A 175 3.39 -0.98 -10.10
CA VAL A 175 4.22 -0.22 -11.03
C VAL A 175 5.29 -1.15 -11.59
N ASP A 176 5.66 -0.88 -12.83
CA ASP A 176 6.73 -1.56 -13.55
C ASP A 176 7.76 -0.54 -14.04
N THR A 177 8.90 -1.03 -14.55
CA THR A 177 9.92 -0.20 -15.20
C THR A 177 9.31 0.69 -16.29
N GLY A 178 9.66 1.97 -16.29
CA GLY A 178 9.13 3.02 -17.17
C GLY A 178 7.86 3.69 -16.65
N THR A 179 7.32 3.28 -15.49
CA THR A 179 6.09 3.87 -14.94
C THR A 179 6.39 5.23 -14.30
N PRO A 180 5.74 6.33 -14.74
CA PRO A 180 5.79 7.59 -14.00
C PRO A 180 4.94 7.49 -12.73
N ILE A 181 5.47 7.98 -11.61
CA ILE A 181 4.80 7.97 -10.32
C ILE A 181 4.67 9.39 -9.76
N LYS A 182 3.52 9.67 -9.14
CA LYS A 182 3.27 10.91 -8.40
C LYS A 182 3.53 10.71 -6.92
N ARG A 183 3.92 11.79 -6.21
CA ARG A 183 4.02 11.78 -4.74
C ARG A 183 2.71 11.29 -4.11
N ALA A 184 2.80 10.40 -3.13
CA ALA A 184 1.70 9.71 -2.45
C ALA A 184 0.86 8.74 -3.32
N GLN A 185 1.23 8.50 -4.57
CA GLN A 185 0.59 7.47 -5.41
C GLN A 185 0.82 6.08 -4.82
N ARG A 186 -0.16 5.19 -4.92
CA ARG A 186 -0.02 3.78 -4.53
C ARG A 186 0.98 3.09 -5.47
N ILE A 187 1.95 2.37 -4.91
CA ILE A 187 3.00 1.68 -5.68
C ILE A 187 3.04 0.18 -5.45
N GLY A 188 2.35 -0.32 -4.42
CA GLY A 188 2.24 -1.75 -4.15
C GLY A 188 1.64 -2.03 -2.79
N HIS A 189 1.53 -3.31 -2.45
CA HIS A 189 1.22 -3.75 -1.09
C HIS A 189 1.90 -5.07 -0.74
N ILE A 190 1.96 -5.35 0.56
CA ILE A 190 2.55 -6.56 1.12
C ILE A 190 1.46 -7.33 1.86
N ASP A 191 1.18 -8.57 1.43
CA ASP A 191 0.25 -9.44 2.15
C ASP A 191 0.87 -9.78 3.52
N PHE A 192 0.19 -9.47 4.63
CA PHE A 192 0.60 -9.78 6.01
C PHE A 192 1.91 -9.16 6.52
N GLY A 193 2.38 -8.09 5.86
CA GLY A 193 3.23 -7.06 6.45
C GLY A 193 4.63 -7.43 6.93
N SER A 194 5.50 -6.43 6.89
CA SER A 194 6.83 -6.55 7.49
C SER A 194 7.51 -5.20 7.55
N ARG A 195 7.94 -4.67 6.41
CA ARG A 195 8.76 -3.48 6.39
C ARG A 195 8.75 -2.85 5.01
N VAL A 196 8.77 -1.52 4.98
CA VAL A 196 9.03 -0.74 3.78
C VAL A 196 10.21 0.17 4.06
N ASP A 197 11.21 0.08 3.19
CA ASP A 197 12.36 0.97 3.22
C ASP A 197 12.25 2.01 2.12
N VAL A 198 12.77 3.20 2.41
CA VAL A 198 13.10 4.21 1.40
C VAL A 198 14.56 4.61 1.55
N LEU A 199 15.30 4.55 0.45
CA LEU A 199 16.59 5.21 0.31
C LEU A 199 16.34 6.57 -0.34
N LEU A 200 16.53 7.63 0.43
CA LEU A 200 16.26 9.01 -0.02
C LEU A 200 17.28 9.45 -1.09
N PRO A 201 16.90 10.37 -1.99
CA PRO A 201 17.87 11.00 -2.89
C PRO A 201 19.04 11.61 -2.13
N PRO A 202 20.27 11.62 -2.70
CA PRO A 202 21.47 12.15 -2.03
C PRO A 202 21.37 13.64 -1.70
N LYS A 203 20.39 14.35 -2.28
CA LYS A 203 20.06 15.73 -1.91
C LYS A 203 19.64 15.87 -0.44
N TYR A 204 19.18 14.82 0.24
CA TYR A 204 18.67 14.86 1.61
C TYR A 204 19.71 14.36 2.62
N THR A 205 19.91 15.11 3.71
CA THR A 205 20.80 14.78 4.83
C THR A 205 20.00 14.56 6.12
N ILE A 206 20.67 14.13 7.20
CA ILE A 206 20.00 13.82 8.49
C ILE A 206 19.27 15.06 9.03
N ASP A 207 19.85 16.25 8.84
CA ASP A 207 19.26 17.53 9.28
C ASP A 207 17.96 17.91 8.55
N ASP A 208 17.65 17.22 7.45
CA ASP A 208 16.39 17.42 6.71
C ASP A 208 15.25 16.54 7.22
N LEU A 209 15.54 15.52 8.03
CA LEU A 209 14.55 14.59 8.53
C LEU A 209 13.66 15.27 9.56
N LEU A 210 12.35 15.00 9.45
CA LEU A 210 11.32 15.49 10.38
C LEU A 210 10.84 14.39 11.33
N ILE A 211 11.56 13.27 11.37
CA ILE A 211 11.21 12.05 12.08
C ILE A 211 12.42 11.50 12.83
N GLY A 212 12.16 10.76 13.90
CA GLY A 212 13.15 10.00 14.66
C GLY A 212 12.81 8.51 14.76
N ASP A 213 13.72 7.74 15.37
CA ASP A 213 13.46 6.34 15.69
C ASP A 213 12.23 6.21 16.60
N GLY A 214 11.38 5.23 16.29
CA GLY A 214 10.16 4.98 17.04
C GLY A 214 8.96 5.85 16.65
N ASP A 215 9.09 6.84 15.77
CA ASP A 215 7.95 7.67 15.34
C ASP A 215 6.90 6.86 14.58
N LYS A 216 5.63 7.25 14.76
CA LYS A 216 4.48 6.65 14.06
C LYS A 216 4.15 7.46 12.82
N LEU A 217 4.07 6.79 11.68
CA LEU A 217 3.82 7.41 10.38
C LEU A 217 2.58 6.83 9.71
N ARG A 218 1.99 7.62 8.81
CA ARG A 218 0.90 7.21 7.91
C ARG A 218 1.36 7.29 6.46
N ALA A 219 1.16 6.20 5.71
CA ALA A 219 1.52 6.12 4.30
C ALA A 219 0.92 7.27 3.49
N GLY A 220 1.76 8.01 2.76
CA GLY A 220 1.37 9.11 1.88
C GLY A 220 0.86 10.38 2.57
N GLU A 221 0.86 10.43 3.91
CA GLU A 221 0.32 11.53 4.71
C GLU A 221 1.41 12.19 5.55
N SER A 222 2.13 11.41 6.36
CA SER A 222 3.22 11.92 7.21
C SER A 222 4.39 12.40 6.36
N ILE A 223 5.00 13.53 6.74
CA ILE A 223 6.21 14.05 6.09
C ILE A 223 7.43 13.47 6.82
N VAL A 224 8.36 12.87 6.07
CA VAL A 224 9.60 12.28 6.62
C VAL A 224 10.81 13.19 6.45
N ALA A 225 10.82 14.04 5.42
CA ALA A 225 11.89 15.02 5.20
C ALA A 225 11.33 16.31 4.59
N ARG A 226 11.90 17.45 4.99
CA ARG A 226 11.50 18.78 4.48
C ARG A 226 11.78 18.92 2.98
N GLN A 227 10.98 19.72 2.28
CA GLN A 227 11.24 20.01 0.86
C GLN A 227 12.55 20.79 0.67
N LYS A 228 13.31 20.44 -0.37
CA LYS A 228 14.46 21.19 -0.87
C LYS A 228 14.27 21.65 -2.31
#